data_AF-A0A969ETS0-F1
#
_entry.id   AF-A0A969ETS0-F1
#
_cell.length_a   1.000
_cell.length_b   1.000
_cell.length_c   1.000
_cell.angle_alpha   90.00
_cell.angle_beta   90.00
_cell.angle_gamma   90.00
#
_symmetry.space_group_name_H-M   'P 1'
#
loop_
_entity.id
_entity.type
_entity.pdbx_description
1 polymer ?
#
loop_
_entity_poly.entity_id
_entity_poly.type
_entity_poly.pdbx_seq_one_letter_code
_entity_poly.pdbx_strand_id
1 'polypeptide(L)' 'MYLKRLAENDLSQALSGGKVILVLGARQVGKTTLVEQVVREEKTRFLNFDVEIDKAHFLAAASLAPIEAIR' A
#
# COMPACT_ATOMS: atom_id res chain seq x y z
N MET A 1 -4.71 -18.48 -10.80
CA MET A 1 -3.94 -17.98 -11.96
C MET A 1 -3.95 -16.46 -11.90
N TYR A 2 -2.78 -15.82 -11.88
CA TYR A 2 -2.67 -14.37 -11.92
C TYR A 2 -2.56 -13.92 -13.39
N LEU A 3 -3.34 -12.92 -13.78
CA LEU A 3 -3.27 -12.32 -15.12
C LEU A 3 -2.36 -11.10 -15.04
N LYS A 4 -1.31 -11.05 -15.87
CA LYS A 4 -0.42 -9.90 -15.96
C LYS A 4 -1.21 -8.65 -16.35
N ARG A 5 -1.09 -7.58 -15.57
CA ARG A 5 -1.84 -6.33 -15.74
C ARG A 5 -0.95 -5.24 -16.28
N LEU A 6 -1.47 -4.44 -17.21
CA LEU A 6 -0.78 -3.23 -17.69
C LEU A 6 -0.51 -2.25 -16.54
N ALA A 7 -1.45 -2.13 -15.60
CA ALA A 7 -1.37 -1.26 -14.44
C ALA A 7 -0.23 -1.59 -13.45
N GLU A 8 0.43 -2.75 -13.57
CA GLU A 8 1.62 -3.07 -12.76
C GLU A 8 2.75 -2.09 -13.04
N ASN A 9 3.01 -1.81 -14.33
CA ASN A 9 4.06 -0.89 -14.75
C ASN A 9 3.76 0.53 -14.30
N ASP A 10 2.51 0.97 -14.47
CA ASP A 10 2.07 2.31 -14.07
C ASP A 10 2.25 2.52 -12.56
N LEU A 11 1.86 1.52 -11.76
CA LEU A 11 1.98 1.57 -10.31
C LEU A 11 3.44 1.52 -9.86
N SER A 12 4.26 0.64 -10.45
CA SER A 12 5.70 0.54 -10.14
C SER A 12 6.43 1.85 -10.46
N GLN A 13 6.16 2.44 -11.63
CA GLN A 13 6.75 3.72 -12.02
C GLN A 13 6.31 4.85 -11.08
N ALA A 14 5.03 4.92 -10.71
CA ALA A 14 4.56 5.92 -9.77
C ALA A 14 5.20 5.78 -8.38
N LEU A 15 5.41 4.55 -7.89
CA LEU A 15 6.04 4.28 -6.58
C LEU A 15 7.50 4.73 -6.54
N SER A 16 8.25 4.50 -7.62
CA SER A 16 9.65 4.94 -7.73
C SER A 16 9.85 6.46 -7.59
N GLY A 17 8.79 7.25 -7.79
CA GLY A 17 8.81 8.70 -7.64
C GLY A 17 8.72 9.21 -6.20
N GLY A 18 8.62 8.33 -5.20
CA GLY A 18 8.50 8.71 -3.77
C GLY A 18 7.18 9.43 -3.45
N LYS A 19 6.16 9.24 -4.28
CA LYS A 19 4.85 9.90 -4.16
C LYS A 19 3.87 9.03 -3.39
N VAL A 20 2.88 9.69 -2.78
CA VAL A 20 1.68 9.00 -2.29
C VAL A 20 0.77 8.68 -3.48
N ILE A 21 0.31 7.43 -3.57
CA ILE A 21 -0.52 6.94 -4.67
C ILE A 21 -1.87 6.46 -4.13
N LEU A 22 -2.95 6.90 -4.77
CA LEU A 22 -4.29 6.42 -4.47
C LEU A 22 -4.77 5.49 -5.59
N VAL A 23 -5.06 4.23 -5.26
CA VAL A 23 -5.61 3.24 -6.21
C VAL A 23 -7.13 3.18 -6.04
N LEU A 24 -7.87 3.70 -7.01
CA LEU A 24 -9.33 3.79 -6.99
C LEU A 24 -9.99 2.70 -7.85
N GLY A 25 -11.27 2.41 -7.58
CA GLY A 25 -12.07 1.47 -8.37
C GLY A 25 -13.11 0.72 -7.52
N ALA A 26 -14.05 0.04 -8.19
CA ALA A 26 -15.13 -0.70 -7.52
C ALA A 26 -14.62 -1.82 -6.59
N ARG A 27 -15.48 -2.33 -5.71
CA ARG A 27 -15.16 -3.50 -4.87
C ARG A 27 -14.83 -4.71 -5.78
N GLN A 28 -13.92 -5.57 -5.32
CA GLN A 28 -13.56 -6.85 -5.98
C GLN A 28 -12.92 -6.76 -7.38
N VAL A 29 -12.51 -5.58 -7.86
CA VAL A 29 -11.76 -5.45 -9.13
C VAL A 29 -10.28 -5.85 -9.04
N GLY A 30 -9.83 -6.34 -7.88
CA GLY A 30 -8.46 -6.83 -7.68
C GLY A 30 -7.42 -5.76 -7.33
N LYS A 31 -7.84 -4.60 -6.78
CA LYS A 31 -6.93 -3.52 -6.34
C LYS A 31 -5.86 -4.01 -5.36
N THR A 32 -6.27 -4.71 -4.29
CA THR A 32 -5.35 -5.28 -3.29
C THR A 32 -4.35 -6.22 -3.95
N THR A 33 -4.83 -7.11 -4.81
CA THR A 33 -3.98 -8.04 -5.57
C THR A 33 -2.97 -7.33 -6.47
N LEU A 34 -3.33 -6.18 -7.06
CA LEU A 34 -2.40 -5.40 -7.89
C LEU A 34 -1.25 -4.86 -7.02
N VAL A 35 -1.59 -4.23 -5.90
CA VAL A 35 -0.59 -3.64 -4.98
C VAL A 35 0.32 -4.74 -4.42
N GLU A 36 -0.26 -5.84 -3.92
CA GLU A 36 0.50 -6.98 -3.39
C GLU A 36 1.46 -7.60 -4.39
N GLN A 37 1.12 -7.62 -5.69
CA GLN A 37 2.02 -8.13 -6.73
C GLN A 37 3.16 -7.17 -7.01
N VAL A 38 2.86 -5.87 -7.15
CA VAL A 38 3.89 -4.86 -7.47
C VAL A 38 4.90 -4.72 -6.35
N VAL A 39 4.47 -4.76 -5.08
CA VAL A 39 5.37 -4.59 -3.93
C VAL A 39 5.86 -5.91 -3.33
N ARG A 40 5.60 -7.04 -3.99
CA ARG A 40 5.86 -8.39 -3.46
C ARG A 40 7.32 -8.59 -3.04
N GLU A 41 8.25 -8.04 -3.80
CA GLU A 41 9.69 -8.18 -3.59
C GLU A 41 10.26 -7.07 -2.70
N GLU A 42 9.43 -6.11 -2.29
CA GLU A 42 9.81 -5.01 -1.41
C GLU A 42 9.46 -5.29 0.05
N LYS A 43 10.26 -4.76 0.97
CA LYS A 43 9.96 -4.81 2.41
C LYS A 43 8.81 -3.86 2.74
N THR A 44 7.59 -4.31 2.52
CA THR A 44 6.38 -3.49 2.62
C THR A 44 5.55 -3.84 3.85
N ARG A 45 5.03 -2.82 4.54
CA ARG A 45 4.04 -2.98 5.61
C ARG A 45 2.65 -2.74 5.04
N PHE A 46 1.80 -3.76 5.10
CA PHE A 46 0.37 -3.62 4.83
C PHE A 46 -0.37 -3.31 6.11
N LEU A 47 -1.28 -2.33 6.05
CA LEU A 47 -2.20 -1.99 7.13
C LEU A 47 -3.62 -2.19 6.62
N ASN A 48 -4.35 -3.14 7.21
CA ASN A 48 -5.75 -3.37 6.90
C ASN A 48 -6.62 -2.59 7.86
N PHE A 49 -7.21 -1.50 7.40
CA PHE A 49 -8.10 -0.66 8.21
C PHE A 49 -9.50 -1.24 8.44
N ASP A 50 -9.76 -2.50 8.09
CA ASP A 50 -10.88 -3.24 8.67
C ASP A 50 -10.48 -3.93 9.99
N VAL A 51 -9.18 -3.99 10.32
CA VAL A 51 -8.64 -4.61 11.52
C VAL A 51 -8.28 -3.53 12.55
N GLU A 52 -8.88 -3.63 13.74
CA GLU A 52 -8.69 -2.62 14.82
C GLU A 52 -7.22 -2.45 15.25
N ILE A 53 -6.43 -3.52 15.28
CA ILE A 53 -5.02 -3.43 15.67
C ILE A 53 -4.19 -2.61 14.66
N ASP A 54 -4.49 -2.72 13.37
CA ASP A 54 -3.78 -1.98 12.33
C ASP A 54 -4.17 -0.50 12.35
N LYS A 55 -5.44 -0.19 12.66
CA LYS A 55 -5.87 1.19 12.93
C LYS A 55 -5.13 1.77 14.13
N ALA A 56 -5.04 1.02 15.23
CA ALA A 56 -4.34 1.45 16.43
C ALA A 56 -2.85 1.71 16.15
N HIS A 57 -2.18 0.84 15.40
CA HIS A 57 -0.79 1.05 14.98
C HIS A 57 -0.64 2.31 14.13
N PHE A 58 -1.52 2.54 13.16
CA PHE A 58 -1.47 3.74 12.32
C PHE A 58 -1.66 5.02 13.14
N LEU A 59 -2.65 5.04 14.05
CA LEU A 59 -2.92 6.19 14.91
C LEU A 59 -1.78 6.45 15.91
N ALA A 60 -1.16 5.40 16.45
CA ALA A 60 0.00 5.52 17.32
C ALA A 60 1.20 6.11 16.59
N ALA A 61 1.46 5.70 15.34
CA ALA A 61 2.52 6.30 14.53
C ALA A 61 2.23 7.76 14.17
N ALA A 62 0.96 8.10 13.93
CA ALA A 62 0.54 9.45 13.57
C ALA A 62 0.67 10.49 14.70
N SER A 63 0.79 10.06 15.96
CA SER A 63 0.97 10.95 17.12
C SER A 63 2.44 11.30 17.40
N LEU A 64 3.38 10.59 16.76
CA LEU A 64 4.82 10.81 16.91
C LEU A 64 5.33 11.90 15.97
N ALA A 65 6.49 12.47 16.28
CA ALA A 65 7.17 13.32 15.33
C ALA A 65 7.57 12.51 14.07
N PRO A 66 7.60 13.09 12.86
CA PRO A 66 7.84 12.32 11.62
C PRO A 66 9.09 11.45 11.65
N ILE A 67 10.17 11.92 12.28
CA ILE A 67 11.43 11.16 12.37
C ILE A 67 11.33 9.94 13.29
N GLU A 68 10.42 10.00 14.27
CA GLU A 68 10.16 8.93 15.23
C GLU A 68 9.15 7.93 14.67
N ALA A 69 8.20 8.39 13.84
CA ALA A 69 7.17 7.57 13.21
C ALA A 69 7.70 6.65 12.10
N ILE A 70 8.90 6.92 11.55
CA ILE A 70 9.50 6.16 10.43
C ILE A 70 10.38 5.00 10.93
N ARG A 71 10.76 4.97 12.22
CA ARG A 71 11.61 3.94 12.82
C ARG A 71 10.84 2.66 13.13
#